data_AF-A0A226MFI6-F1
#
_entry.id   AF-A0A226MFI6-F1
#
_cell.length_a   1.000
_cell.length_b   1.000
_cell.length_c   1.000
_cell.angle_alpha   90.00
_cell.angle_beta   90.00
_cell.angle_gamma   90.00
#
_symmetry.space_group_name_H-M   'P 1'
#
loop_
_entity.id
_entity.type
_entity.pdbx_description
1 polymer ?
#
loop_
_entity_poly.entity_id
_entity_poly.type
_entity_poly.pdbx_seq_one_letter_code
_entity_poly.pdbx_strand_id
1 'polypeptide(L)'
;MGNRGDVVSVKKSVGRNRLLPQGLAVYASPENLRLFEEEKQTLQFLRSCRLEVGMKNNVRWELNADIVARQFFKNLRVSVPPHALKLPDEPITRWGEYWCDVTVNGMETVRVPMDVVEFMRPRTKRRRHWKAQQAALLAARRDELL
;
A
#
# COMPACT_ATOMS: atom_id res chain seq x y z
N MET A 1 -7.64 -24.75 -16.84
CA MET A 1 -8.37 -23.48 -16.65
C MET A 1 -7.38 -22.49 -16.06
N GLY A 2 -7.37 -21.24 -16.53
CA GLY A 2 -6.35 -20.24 -16.16
C GLY A 2 -6.65 -19.55 -14.82
N ASN A 3 -5.70 -18.77 -14.34
CA ASN A 3 -5.86 -17.89 -13.18
C ASN A 3 -6.49 -16.55 -13.59
N ARG A 4 -6.92 -15.76 -12.60
CA ARG A 4 -7.44 -14.40 -12.83
C ARG A 4 -6.38 -13.55 -13.56
N GLY A 5 -6.78 -12.92 -14.66
CA GLY A 5 -5.91 -12.08 -15.48
C GLY A 5 -5.12 -12.82 -16.56
N ASP A 6 -5.20 -14.15 -16.63
CA ASP A 6 -4.54 -14.92 -17.70
C ASP A 6 -5.30 -14.82 -19.02
N VAL A 7 -4.58 -14.58 -20.11
CA VAL A 7 -5.13 -14.63 -21.47
C VAL A 7 -5.18 -16.09 -21.92
N VAL A 8 -6.39 -16.63 -22.07
CA VAL A 8 -6.59 -18.03 -22.47
C VAL A 8 -7.37 -18.13 -23.78
N SER A 9 -6.92 -19.02 -24.67
CA SER A 9 -7.65 -19.33 -25.89
C SER A 9 -8.68 -20.44 -25.61
N VAL A 10 -9.96 -20.15 -25.84
CA VAL A 10 -11.08 -21.07 -25.60
C VAL A 10 -11.94 -21.25 -26.84
N LYS A 11 -12.67 -22.37 -26.90
CA LYS A 11 -13.66 -22.59 -27.97
C LYS A 11 -14.72 -21.48 -27.95
N LYS A 12 -15.06 -20.98 -29.15
CA LYS A 12 -16.08 -19.95 -29.39
C LYS A 12 -17.41 -20.19 -28.64
N SER A 13 -17.87 -21.44 -28.58
CA SER A 13 -19.11 -21.83 -27.87
C SER A 13 -18.99 -21.65 -26.36
N VAL A 14 -17.86 -22.06 -25.76
CA VAL A 14 -17.61 -21.92 -24.31
C VAL A 14 -17.53 -20.44 -23.90
N GLY A 15 -16.87 -19.62 -24.70
CA GLY A 15 -16.79 -18.17 -24.46
C GLY A 15 -18.17 -17.50 -24.45
N ARG A 16 -18.94 -17.68 -25.54
CA ARG A 16 -20.23 -16.98 -25.72
C ARG A 16 -21.36 -17.49 -24.82
N ASN A 17 -21.42 -18.79 -24.56
CA ASN A 17 -22.57 -19.38 -23.86
C ASN A 17 -22.35 -19.53 -22.35
N ARG A 18 -21.08 -19.57 -21.90
CA ARG A 18 -20.74 -19.80 -20.49
C ARG A 18 -19.94 -18.67 -19.88
N LEU A 19 -18.78 -18.33 -20.43
CA LEU A 19 -17.83 -17.45 -19.74
C LEU A 19 -18.27 -15.98 -19.70
N LEU A 20 -18.72 -15.44 -20.84
CA LEU A 20 -19.12 -14.03 -20.94
C LEU A 20 -20.43 -13.74 -20.20
N PRO A 21 -21.52 -14.54 -20.35
CA PRO A 21 -22.78 -14.27 -19.66
C PRO A 21 -22.69 -14.43 -18.14
N GLN A 22 -21.81 -15.32 -17.66
CA GLN A 22 -21.58 -15.53 -16.22
C GLN A 22 -20.60 -14.51 -15.62
N GLY A 23 -20.01 -13.62 -16.43
CA GLY A 23 -19.01 -12.66 -15.96
C GLY A 23 -17.68 -13.28 -15.52
N LEU A 24 -17.42 -14.54 -15.91
CA LEU A 24 -16.21 -15.27 -15.53
C LEU A 24 -15.00 -14.90 -16.40
N ALA A 25 -15.24 -14.29 -17.56
CA ALA A 25 -14.19 -13.80 -18.44
C ALA A 25 -14.65 -12.53 -19.14
N VAL A 26 -13.67 -11.75 -19.59
CA VAL A 26 -13.87 -10.56 -20.43
C VAL A 26 -13.18 -10.80 -21.77
N TYR A 27 -13.64 -10.12 -22.82
CA TYR A 27 -12.95 -10.17 -24.11
C TYR A 27 -11.51 -9.68 -23.98
N ALA A 28 -10.59 -10.32 -24.69
CA ALA A 28 -9.20 -9.90 -24.82
C ALA A 28 -9.06 -8.70 -25.79
N SER A 29 -9.77 -7.60 -25.51
CA SER A 29 -9.59 -6.32 -26.19
C SER A 29 -8.32 -5.63 -25.68
N PRO A 30 -7.67 -4.76 -26.48
CA PRO A 30 -6.46 -4.06 -26.04
C PRO A 30 -6.71 -3.18 -24.80
N GLU A 31 -7.91 -2.64 -24.64
CA GLU A 31 -8.30 -1.88 -23.45
C GLU A 31 -8.36 -2.76 -22.19
N ASN A 32 -9.03 -3.92 -22.27
CA ASN A 32 -9.12 -4.83 -21.13
C ASN A 32 -7.75 -5.40 -20.75
N LEU A 33 -6.91 -5.71 -21.73
CA LEU A 33 -5.54 -6.16 -21.48
C LEU A 33 -4.74 -5.12 -20.68
N ARG A 34 -4.83 -3.84 -21.06
CA ARG A 34 -4.19 -2.74 -20.33
C ARG A 34 -4.73 -2.60 -18.91
N LEU A 35 -6.04 -2.64 -18.73
CA LEU A 35 -6.68 -2.56 -17.41
C LEU A 35 -6.20 -3.67 -16.47
N PHE A 36 -6.12 -4.92 -16.94
CA PHE A 36 -5.62 -6.04 -16.14
C PHE A 36 -4.12 -5.95 -15.85
N GLU A 37 -3.33 -5.42 -16.78
CA GLU A 37 -1.90 -5.20 -16.56
C GLU A 37 -1.66 -4.11 -15.50
N GLU A 38 -2.39 -3.00 -15.57
CA GLU A 38 -2.36 -1.93 -14.56
C GLU A 38 -2.82 -2.42 -13.17
N GLU A 39 -3.88 -3.24 -13.11
CA GLU A 39 -4.35 -3.87 -11.86
C GLU A 39 -3.24 -4.75 -11.26
N LYS A 40 -2.59 -5.58 -12.08
CA LYS A 40 -1.50 -6.45 -11.63
C LYS A 40 -0.31 -5.66 -11.09
N GLN A 41 0.08 -4.60 -11.78
CA GLN A 41 1.16 -3.71 -11.33
C GLN A 41 0.79 -3.02 -10.01
N THR A 42 -0.45 -2.55 -9.88
CA THR A 42 -0.95 -1.91 -8.65
C THR A 42 -0.92 -2.89 -7.47
N LEU A 43 -1.39 -4.12 -7.67
CA LEU A 43 -1.35 -5.17 -6.64
C LEU A 43 0.07 -5.52 -6.22
N GLN A 44 0.98 -5.66 -7.19
CA GLN A 44 2.38 -5.94 -6.90
C GLN A 44 3.03 -4.79 -6.11
N PHE A 45 2.75 -3.55 -6.51
CA PHE A 45 3.22 -2.36 -5.79
C PHE A 45 2.70 -2.36 -4.35
N LEU A 46 1.40 -2.56 -4.14
CA LEU A 46 0.80 -2.61 -2.79
C LEU A 46 1.39 -3.72 -1.92
N ARG A 47 1.70 -4.89 -2.49
CA ARG A 47 2.33 -6.00 -1.76
C ARG A 47 3.77 -5.70 -1.32
N SER A 48 4.48 -4.89 -2.10
CA SER A 48 5.87 -4.51 -1.81
C SER A 48 6.02 -3.25 -0.96
N CYS A 49 4.97 -2.42 -0.88
CA CYS A 49 5.07 -1.12 -0.25
C CYS A 49 4.88 -1.19 1.27
N ARG A 50 5.43 -0.21 1.97
CA ARG A 50 5.23 0.01 3.40
C ARG A 50 4.83 1.46 3.62
N LEU A 51 3.78 1.68 4.41
CA LEU A 51 3.20 3.00 4.60
C LEU A 51 3.66 3.63 5.92
N GLU A 52 4.37 4.76 5.87
CA GLU A 52 4.67 5.57 7.06
C GLU A 52 3.53 6.57 7.32
N VAL A 53 2.86 6.47 8.47
CA VAL A 53 1.82 7.40 8.92
C VAL A 53 2.34 8.21 10.12
N GLY A 54 2.62 9.49 9.88
CA GLY A 54 3.12 10.39 10.93
C GLY A 54 1.99 11.02 11.75
N MET A 55 1.86 10.64 13.02
CA MET A 55 0.90 11.22 13.98
C MET A 55 1.57 12.17 14.99
N LYS A 56 0.90 13.26 15.35
CA LYS A 56 1.44 14.26 16.29
C LYS A 56 1.43 13.72 17.73
N ASN A 57 2.48 14.00 18.49
CA ASN A 57 2.58 13.61 19.91
C ASN A 57 1.75 14.49 20.85
N ASN A 58 1.58 15.77 20.51
CA ASN A 58 0.96 16.75 21.41
C ASN A 58 -0.58 16.78 21.37
N VAL A 59 -1.23 15.86 20.65
CA VAL A 59 -2.69 15.82 20.49
C VAL A 59 -3.14 14.37 20.64
N ARG A 60 -4.31 14.12 21.24
CA ARG A 60 -4.93 12.79 21.21
C ARG A 60 -5.41 12.51 19.79
N TRP A 61 -5.02 11.37 19.24
CA TRP A 61 -5.37 10.96 17.89
C TRP A 61 -5.82 9.51 17.88
N GLU A 62 -6.70 9.21 16.95
CA GLU A 62 -7.13 7.86 16.60
C GLU A 62 -6.94 7.71 15.09
N LEU A 63 -6.35 6.61 14.66
CA LEU A 63 -6.13 6.37 13.25
C LEU A 63 -7.46 5.99 12.59
N ASN A 64 -7.84 6.75 11.56
CA ASN A 64 -9.04 6.49 10.77
C ASN A 64 -8.68 6.24 9.30
N ALA A 65 -9.58 5.60 8.55
CA ALA A 65 -9.38 5.25 7.14
C ALA A 65 -9.05 6.47 6.27
N ASP A 66 -9.68 7.63 6.52
CA ASP A 66 -9.42 8.88 5.78
C ASP A 66 -7.98 9.38 5.95
N ILE A 67 -7.41 9.21 7.15
CA ILE A 67 -6.04 9.61 7.44
C ILE A 67 -5.07 8.73 6.65
N VAL A 68 -5.33 7.43 6.65
CA VAL A 68 -4.54 6.42 5.92
C VAL A 68 -4.64 6.65 4.41
N ALA A 69 -5.84 6.84 3.87
CA ALA A 69 -6.10 7.18 2.47
C ALA A 69 -5.30 8.41 2.03
N ARG A 70 -5.31 9.47 2.84
CA ARG A 70 -4.54 10.69 2.55
C ARG A 70 -3.03 10.42 2.53
N GLN A 71 -2.55 9.52 3.37
CA GLN A 71 -1.13 9.20 3.45
C GLN A 71 -0.67 8.34 2.27
N PHE A 72 -1.49 7.41 1.78
CA PHE A 72 -1.25 6.70 0.52
C PHE A 72 -1.00 7.68 -0.63
N PHE A 73 -1.86 8.69 -0.77
CA PHE A 73 -1.71 9.69 -1.83
C PHE A 73 -0.46 10.56 -1.65
N LYS A 74 -0.17 10.99 -0.41
CA LYS A 74 0.97 11.88 -0.12
C LYS A 74 2.32 11.19 -0.28
N ASN A 75 2.45 9.97 0.22
CA ASN A 75 3.74 9.26 0.29
C ASN A 75 3.97 8.34 -0.91
N LEU A 76 2.94 7.59 -1.30
CA LEU A 76 3.05 6.55 -2.33
C LEU A 76 2.47 6.99 -3.68
N ARG A 77 1.83 8.18 -3.76
CA ARG A 77 1.14 8.68 -4.96
C ARG A 77 0.00 7.77 -5.44
N VAL A 78 -0.50 6.89 -4.58
CA VAL A 78 -1.65 6.01 -4.85
C VAL A 78 -2.89 6.62 -4.24
N SER A 79 -3.94 6.79 -5.05
CA SER A 79 -5.25 7.22 -4.55
C SER A 79 -6.05 6.00 -4.11
N VAL A 80 -6.30 5.89 -2.81
CA VAL A 80 -7.12 4.81 -2.24
C VAL A 80 -8.33 5.43 -1.53
N PRO A 81 -9.57 5.12 -1.95
CA PRO A 81 -10.75 5.58 -1.24
C PRO A 81 -10.85 4.99 0.17
N PRO A 82 -11.42 5.72 1.16
CA PRO A 82 -11.51 5.24 2.54
C PRO A 82 -12.37 3.97 2.67
N HIS A 83 -13.40 3.80 1.83
CA HIS A 83 -14.26 2.60 1.85
C HIS A 83 -13.56 1.34 1.33
N ALA A 84 -12.45 1.49 0.60
CA ALA A 84 -11.62 0.37 0.12
C ALA A 84 -10.54 -0.03 1.15
N LEU A 85 -10.42 0.71 2.25
CA LEU A 85 -9.49 0.45 3.34
C LEU A 85 -10.20 -0.20 4.52
N LYS A 86 -9.58 -1.24 5.06
CA LYS A 86 -9.99 -1.86 6.33
C LYS A 86 -8.82 -1.81 7.30
N LEU A 87 -9.06 -1.18 8.43
CA LEU A 87 -8.15 -1.14 9.56
C LEU A 87 -8.44 -2.32 10.49
N PRO A 88 -7.51 -2.70 11.38
CA PRO A 88 -7.83 -3.64 12.45
C PRO A 88 -8.98 -3.09 13.31
N ASP A 89 -9.78 -3.99 13.88
CA ASP A 89 -10.97 -3.63 14.65
C ASP A 89 -10.63 -2.83 15.92
N GLU A 90 -9.41 -2.98 16.44
CA GLU A 90 -8.93 -2.23 17.58
C GLU A 90 -8.52 -0.80 17.20
N PRO A 91 -8.97 0.23 17.94
CA PRO A 91 -8.63 1.61 17.64
C PRO A 91 -7.14 1.89 17.87
N ILE A 92 -6.45 2.31 16.81
CA ILE A 92 -5.02 2.60 16.86
C ILE A 92 -4.78 4.01 17.40
N THR A 93 -4.23 4.08 18.62
CA THR A 93 -3.91 5.35 19.34
C THR A 93 -2.44 5.47 19.74
N ARG A 94 -1.62 4.45 19.44
CA ARG A 94 -0.21 4.37 19.83
C ARG A 94 0.67 4.17 18.63
N TRP A 95 1.87 4.74 18.66
CA TRP A 95 2.89 4.48 17.64
C TRP A 95 3.31 3.01 17.66
N GLY A 96 3.60 2.46 16.49
CA GLY A 96 3.95 1.06 16.33
C GLY A 96 3.75 0.56 14.91
N GLU A 97 3.97 -0.73 14.74
CA GLU A 97 3.74 -1.44 13.49
C GLU A 97 2.32 -1.98 13.43
N TYR A 98 1.65 -1.73 12.32
CA TYR A 98 0.29 -2.16 12.06
C TYR A 98 0.15 -2.56 10.60
N TRP A 99 -1.06 -2.89 10.18
CA TRP A 99 -1.39 -3.18 8.80
C TRP A 99 -2.74 -2.56 8.43
N CYS A 100 -2.95 -2.34 7.15
CA CYS A 100 -4.26 -2.02 6.59
C CYS A 100 -4.53 -2.93 5.41
N ASP A 101 -5.77 -3.41 5.30
CA ASP A 101 -6.21 -4.24 4.19
C ASP A 101 -6.82 -3.32 3.12
N VAL A 102 -6.27 -3.35 1.92
CA VAL A 102 -6.66 -2.51 0.77
C VAL A 102 -7.34 -3.36 -0.27
N THR A 103 -8.60 -3.08 -0.60
CA THR A 103 -9.34 -3.80 -1.64
C THR A 103 -9.24 -3.09 -2.99
N VAL A 104 -8.65 -3.77 -3.98
CA VAL A 104 -8.56 -3.30 -5.38
C VAL A 104 -9.73 -3.88 -6.18
N ASN A 105 -10.44 -3.01 -6.90
CA ASN A 105 -11.56 -3.36 -7.79
C ASN A 105 -12.66 -4.23 -7.12
N GLY A 106 -12.82 -4.13 -5.81
CA GLY A 106 -13.84 -4.86 -5.05
C GLY A 106 -13.63 -6.37 -4.93
N MET A 107 -12.48 -6.90 -5.36
CA MET A 107 -12.25 -8.35 -5.45
C MET A 107 -10.99 -8.80 -4.74
N GLU A 108 -9.85 -8.16 -4.99
CA GLU A 108 -8.58 -8.57 -4.39
C GLU A 108 -8.22 -7.65 -3.23
N THR A 109 -7.93 -8.25 -2.07
CA THR A 109 -7.54 -7.50 -0.87
C THR A 109 -6.06 -7.76 -0.57
N VAL A 110 -5.29 -6.68 -0.45
CA VAL A 110 -3.86 -6.71 -0.15
C VAL A 110 -3.63 -6.15 1.24
N ARG A 111 -2.91 -6.90 2.08
CA ARG A 111 -2.48 -6.44 3.40
C ARG A 111 -1.20 -5.62 3.26
N VAL A 112 -1.30 -4.31 3.49
CA VAL A 112 -0.19 -3.36 3.41
C VAL A 112 0.34 -3.10 4.83
N PRO A 113 1.63 -3.36 5.10
CA PRO A 113 2.24 -3.02 6.38
C PRO A 113 2.35 -1.50 6.52
N MET A 114 2.06 -0.98 7.71
CA MET A 114 2.14 0.44 8.02
C MET A 114 2.84 0.71 9.35
N ASP A 115 3.61 1.78 9.39
CA ASP A 115 4.26 2.31 10.58
C ASP A 115 3.56 3.58 11.03
N VAL A 116 2.99 3.54 12.22
CA VAL A 116 2.48 4.76 12.85
C VAL A 116 3.61 5.37 13.66
N VAL A 117 4.17 6.47 13.19
CA VAL A 117 5.37 7.12 13.74
C VAL A 117 5.07 8.50 14.30
N GLU A 118 5.95 9.00 15.16
CA GLU A 118 5.89 10.39 15.62
C GLU A 118 6.13 11.35 14.43
N PHE A 119 5.15 12.22 14.17
CA PHE A 119 5.28 13.25 13.16
C PHE A 119 6.34 14.28 13.55
N MET A 120 7.45 14.27 12.82
CA MET A 120 8.46 15.32 12.90
C MET A 120 8.29 16.32 11.76
N ARG A 121 8.32 17.63 12.10
CA ARG A 121 8.39 18.68 11.08
C ARG A 121 9.63 18.47 10.20
N PRO A 122 9.56 18.74 8.88
CA PRO A 122 10.68 18.49 7.96
C PRO A 122 12.02 19.09 8.42
N ARG A 123 12.00 20.33 8.94
CA ARG A 123 13.19 21.01 9.49
C ARG A 123 13.81 20.26 10.68
N THR A 124 12.97 19.73 11.57
CA THR A 124 13.39 18.95 12.73
C THR A 124 13.91 17.56 12.31
N LYS A 125 13.22 16.89 11.37
CA LYS A 125 13.63 15.59 10.80
C LYS A 125 15.03 15.69 10.20
N ARG A 126 15.31 16.72 9.39
CA ARG A 126 16.64 16.98 8.80
C ARG A 126 17.72 17.18 9.87
N ARG A 127 17.47 18.01 10.89
CA ARG A 127 18.42 18.27 11.98
C ARG A 127 18.73 16.99 12.77
N ARG A 128 17.74 16.17 13.08
CA ARG A 128 17.91 14.89 13.79
C ARG A 128 18.75 13.91 12.98
N HIS A 129 18.47 13.80 11.68
CA HIS A 129 19.25 12.94 10.78
C HIS A 129 20.71 13.38 10.67
N TRP A 130 20.97 14.68 10.51
CA TRP A 130 22.33 15.22 10.49
C TRP A 130 23.09 14.91 11.80
N LYS A 131 22.46 15.10 12.96
CA LYS A 131 23.07 14.74 14.26
C LYS A 131 23.35 13.25 14.39
N ALA A 132 22.45 12.39 13.90
CA ALA A 132 22.64 10.94 13.93
C ALA A 132 23.81 10.50 13.04
N GLN A 133 23.96 11.09 11.84
CA GLN A 133 25.11 10.84 10.97
C GLN A 133 26.43 11.25 11.64
N GLN A 134 26.47 12.41 12.30
CA GLN A 134 27.65 12.85 13.04
C GLN A 134 27.99 11.88 14.18
N ALA A 135 27.00 11.44 14.95
CA ALA A 135 27.20 10.47 16.03
C ALA A 135 27.67 9.10 15.52
N ALA A 136 27.10 8.61 14.41
CA ALA A 136 27.51 7.35 13.78
C ALA A 136 28.94 7.42 13.24
N LEU A 137 29.32 8.55 12.61
CA LEU A 137 30.69 8.77 12.14
C LEU A 137 31.70 8.79 13.30
N LEU A 138 31.35 9.48 14.40
CA LEU A 138 32.16 9.50 15.62
C LEU A 138 32.28 8.11 16.26
N ALA A 139 31.20 7.33 16.27
CA ALA A 139 31.21 5.96 16.77
C ALA A 139 32.08 5.04 15.92
N ALA A 140 31.95 5.08 14.59
CA ALA A 140 32.79 4.31 13.68
C ALA A 140 34.28 4.64 13.84
N ARG A 141 34.61 5.94 13.96
CA ARG A 141 35.99 6.38 14.22
C ARG A 141 36.52 5.93 15.58
N ARG A 142 35.64 5.79 16.58
CA ARG A 142 36.02 5.26 17.90
C ARG A 142 36.30 3.76 17.83
N ASP A 143 35.49 3.00 17.09
CA ASP A 143 35.69 1.56 16.91
C ASP A 143 36.95 1.25 16.10
N GLU A 144 37.36 2.11 15.15
CA GLU A 144 38.63 1.96 14.42
C GLU A 144 39.89 2.16 15.28
N LEU A 145 39.76 2.82 16.44
CA LEU A 145 40.87 3.14 17.34
C LEU A 145 41.00 2.16 18.52
N LEU A 146 40.11 1.18 18.64
CA LEU A 146 40.09 0.12 19.66
C LEU A 146 40.50 -1.22 19.05
#